data_AF-A0A399RCW8-F1
#
_entry.id   AF-A0A399RCW8-F1
#
_cell.length_a   1.000
_cell.length_b   1.000
_cell.length_c   1.000
_cell.angle_alpha   90.00
_cell.angle_beta   90.00
_cell.angle_gamma   90.00
#
_symmetry.space_group_name_H-M   'P 1'
#
loop_
_entity.id
_entity.type
_entity.pdbx_description
1 polymer ?
#
loop_
_entity_poly.entity_id
_entity_poly.type
_entity_poly.pdbx_seq_one_letter_code
_entity_poly.pdbx_strand_id
1 'polypeptide(L)'
;MTPNADQLAPARRNAVAPPPLPSSRSPENAQSAAPSRAQSSYAPPVQPVRAPAAQSATAPATSETNSDVNMRFEQMLWAEMLRHTGLEEAFSSVGGEGAAAFTQFAVEAIARDLAEKHPLGLNAVDRAVEAYEMSRTVGDT
;
A
#
# COMPACT_ATOMS: atom_id res chain seq x y z
N MET A 1 -8.62 -25.23 -67.07
CA MET A 1 -8.21 -24.44 -65.89
C MET A 1 -9.47 -23.96 -65.18
N THR A 2 -9.83 -24.64 -64.10
CA THR A 2 -10.83 -24.25 -63.09
C THR A 2 -10.22 -24.64 -61.74
N PRO A 3 -10.29 -23.79 -60.69
CA PRO A 3 -9.57 -24.06 -59.43
C PRO A 3 -10.38 -24.98 -58.51
N ASN A 4 -9.64 -25.84 -57.79
CA ASN A 4 -10.08 -26.80 -56.78
C ASN A 4 -10.88 -26.15 -55.65
N ALA A 5 -12.02 -26.74 -55.32
CA ALA A 5 -12.81 -26.44 -54.13
C ALA A 5 -13.21 -27.75 -53.44
N ASP A 6 -12.31 -28.31 -52.65
CA ASP A 6 -12.57 -29.33 -51.62
C ASP A 6 -11.46 -29.18 -50.56
N GLN A 7 -11.67 -28.37 -49.52
CA GLN A 7 -12.15 -28.81 -48.20
C GLN A 7 -11.39 -30.04 -47.67
N LEU A 8 -10.34 -29.83 -46.87
CA LEU A 8 -10.38 -29.79 -45.39
C LEU A 8 -10.89 -31.08 -44.73
N ALA A 9 -9.95 -31.97 -44.37
CA ALA A 9 -9.99 -32.71 -43.11
C ALA A 9 -8.59 -33.32 -42.79
N PRO A 10 -7.85 -32.83 -41.79
CA PRO A 10 -6.70 -33.55 -41.27
C PRO A 10 -7.09 -34.58 -40.20
N ALA A 11 -6.51 -35.77 -40.36
CA ALA A 11 -6.19 -36.82 -39.39
C ALA A 11 -6.83 -36.76 -37.99
N ARG A 12 -7.58 -37.81 -37.65
CA ARG A 12 -7.93 -38.15 -36.26
C ARG A 12 -6.65 -38.34 -35.43
N ARG A 13 -6.32 -37.36 -34.58
CA ARG A 13 -5.35 -37.55 -33.50
C ARG A 13 -6.00 -38.37 -32.40
N ASN A 14 -5.42 -39.53 -32.12
CA ASN A 14 -5.74 -40.33 -30.94
C ASN A 14 -5.59 -39.47 -29.68
N ALA A 15 -6.65 -39.39 -28.87
CA ALA A 15 -6.61 -38.71 -27.58
C ALA A 15 -5.68 -39.48 -26.64
N VAL A 16 -4.57 -38.86 -26.26
CA VAL A 16 -3.72 -39.29 -25.15
C VAL A 16 -4.48 -38.99 -23.86
N ALA A 17 -4.74 -40.03 -23.06
CA ALA A 17 -5.40 -39.94 -21.76
C ALA A 17 -4.54 -39.16 -20.74
N PRO A 18 -5.15 -38.41 -19.80
CA PRO A 18 -4.42 -37.78 -18.71
C PRO A 18 -3.88 -38.81 -17.70
N PRO A 19 -2.77 -38.52 -16.98
CA PRO A 19 -2.23 -39.42 -15.97
C PRO A 19 -3.16 -39.53 -14.74
N PRO A 20 -3.19 -40.69 -14.05
CA PRO A 20 -4.05 -40.86 -12.88
C PRO A 20 -3.52 -40.09 -11.66
N LEU A 21 -4.45 -39.53 -10.88
CA LEU A 21 -4.19 -38.95 -9.56
C LEU A 21 -3.87 -40.08 -8.55
N PRO A 22 -2.98 -39.87 -7.57
CA PRO A 22 -2.72 -40.86 -6.53
C PRO A 22 -3.93 -41.05 -5.61
N SER A 23 -4.24 -42.32 -5.35
CA SER A 23 -5.36 -42.84 -4.60
C SER A 23 -5.53 -42.25 -3.20
N SER A 24 -6.79 -42.02 -2.85
CA SER A 24 -7.31 -41.81 -1.51
C SER A 24 -6.96 -42.99 -0.59
N ARG A 25 -6.14 -42.73 0.45
CA ARG A 25 -6.02 -43.62 1.60
C ARG A 25 -7.14 -43.29 2.59
N SER A 26 -8.08 -44.22 2.73
CA SER A 26 -9.14 -44.22 3.74
C SER A 26 -8.59 -44.51 5.15
N PRO A 27 -9.39 -44.26 6.22
CA PRO A 27 -8.91 -43.85 7.54
C PRO A 27 -8.76 -45.03 8.51
N GLU A 28 -7.75 -45.01 9.38
CA GLU A 28 -7.79 -45.79 10.64
C GLU A 28 -6.73 -45.27 11.63
N ASN A 29 -7.17 -44.46 12.58
CA ASN A 29 -7.03 -44.75 14.01
C ASN A 29 -7.56 -43.57 14.81
N ALA A 30 -8.70 -43.78 15.44
CA ALA A 30 -9.21 -42.92 16.48
C ALA A 30 -8.28 -43.02 17.70
N GLN A 31 -7.74 -41.89 18.13
CA GLN A 31 -7.34 -41.75 19.52
C GLN A 31 -7.77 -40.38 20.04
N SER A 32 -8.69 -40.46 21.00
CA SER A 32 -9.40 -39.38 21.65
C SER A 32 -8.50 -38.47 22.47
N ALA A 33 -9.07 -37.28 22.76
CA ALA A 33 -8.82 -36.41 23.91
C ALA A 33 -7.73 -35.33 23.78
N ALA A 34 -8.16 -34.14 23.33
CA ALA A 34 -8.09 -32.86 24.08
C ALA A 34 -8.50 -31.70 23.15
N PRO A 35 -9.34 -30.74 23.58
CA PRO A 35 -9.44 -29.48 22.85
C PRO A 35 -8.13 -28.71 23.07
N SER A 36 -7.25 -28.76 22.07
CA SER A 36 -6.14 -27.82 21.95
C SER A 36 -6.73 -26.41 21.83
N ARG A 37 -6.85 -25.79 23.00
CA ARG A 37 -6.96 -24.35 23.26
C ARG A 37 -6.42 -23.59 22.05
N ALA A 38 -7.31 -22.87 21.39
CA ALA A 38 -6.98 -21.92 20.33
C ALA A 38 -5.74 -21.13 20.76
N GLN A 39 -4.59 -21.48 20.17
CA GLN A 39 -3.41 -20.65 20.23
C GLN A 39 -3.71 -19.50 19.28
N SER A 40 -4.37 -18.49 19.86
CA SER A 40 -4.38 -17.14 19.35
C SER A 40 -2.91 -16.77 19.12
N SER A 41 -2.47 -16.80 17.86
CA SER A 41 -1.21 -16.20 17.44
C SER A 41 -1.31 -14.72 17.74
N TYR A 42 -0.98 -14.33 18.96
CA TYR A 42 -0.72 -12.94 19.30
C TYR A 42 0.58 -12.56 18.58
N ALA A 43 0.44 -11.84 17.47
CA ALA A 43 1.52 -11.04 16.94
C ALA A 43 1.97 -10.07 18.04
N PRO A 44 3.28 -9.96 18.33
CA PRO A 44 3.75 -8.97 19.28
C PRO A 44 3.36 -7.57 18.77
N PRO A 45 2.99 -6.63 19.66
CA PRO A 45 2.72 -5.27 19.26
C PRO A 45 3.99 -4.69 18.61
N VAL A 46 3.86 -4.23 17.36
CA VAL A 46 4.90 -3.46 16.67
C VAL A 46 5.19 -2.22 17.51
N GLN A 47 6.35 -2.20 18.17
CA GLN A 47 6.79 -1.03 18.90
C GLN A 47 7.10 0.08 17.89
N PRO A 48 6.56 1.30 18.05
CA PRO A 48 6.93 2.40 17.19
C PRO A 48 8.42 2.67 17.40
N VAL A 49 9.21 2.56 16.33
CA VAL A 49 10.60 3.02 16.30
C VAL A 49 10.57 4.51 16.63
N ARG A 50 11.09 4.87 17.80
CA ARG A 50 11.26 6.26 18.21
C ARG A 50 12.27 6.90 17.29
N ALA A 51 11.81 7.80 16.42
CA ALA A 51 12.70 8.66 15.66
C ALA A 51 13.65 9.41 16.62
N PRO A 52 14.93 9.60 16.26
CA PRO A 52 15.84 10.39 17.08
C PRO A 52 15.23 11.77 17.33
N ALA A 53 15.23 12.19 18.60
CA ALA A 53 14.67 13.47 19.01
C ALA A 53 15.39 14.59 18.24
N ALA A 54 14.69 15.19 17.27
CA ALA A 54 15.12 16.41 16.64
C ALA A 54 15.27 17.45 17.74
N GLN A 55 16.48 17.99 17.92
CA GLN A 55 16.72 19.12 18.82
C GLN A 55 15.90 20.29 18.29
N SER A 56 14.77 20.56 18.95
CA SER A 56 13.90 21.68 18.62
C SER A 56 14.65 22.97 18.90
N ALA A 57 15.19 23.59 17.85
CA ALA A 57 15.52 25.01 17.92
C ALA A 57 14.20 25.76 18.11
N THR A 58 14.01 26.35 19.28
CA THR A 58 12.84 27.14 19.66
C THR A 58 12.87 28.49 18.94
N ALA A 59 12.84 28.50 17.62
CA ALA A 59 12.49 29.69 16.88
C ALA A 59 10.95 29.78 16.86
N PRO A 60 10.34 30.94 17.17
CA PRO A 60 8.91 31.11 16.99
C PRO A 60 8.61 30.89 15.51
N ALA A 61 7.83 29.85 15.20
CA ALA A 61 7.45 29.57 13.83
C ALA A 61 6.56 30.72 13.34
N THR A 62 7.02 31.42 12.31
CA THR A 62 6.23 32.49 11.70
C THR A 62 5.07 31.88 10.92
N SER A 63 3.97 32.62 10.75
CA SER A 63 2.79 32.13 10.02
C SER A 63 3.13 31.63 8.61
N GLU A 64 4.12 32.23 7.95
CA GLU A 64 4.63 31.83 6.64
C GLU A 64 5.34 30.46 6.67
N THR A 65 6.17 30.22 7.70
CA THR A 65 6.79 28.90 7.91
C THR A 65 5.74 27.82 8.21
N ASN A 66 4.69 28.15 8.96
CA ASN A 66 3.62 27.20 9.27
C ASN A 66 2.79 26.84 8.02
N SER A 67 2.48 27.82 7.16
CA SER A 67 1.80 27.56 5.90
C SER A 67 2.63 26.67 4.97
N ASP A 68 3.95 26.89 4.91
CA ASP A 68 4.84 26.07 4.09
C ASP A 68 4.89 24.62 4.59
N VAL A 69 4.98 24.42 5.91
CA VAL A 69 4.99 23.08 6.50
C VAL A 69 3.65 22.37 6.28
N ASN A 70 2.52 23.08 6.43
CA ASN A 70 1.19 22.54 6.14
C ASN A 70 1.08 22.14 4.66
N MET A 71 1.56 22.97 3.74
CA MET A 71 1.54 22.67 2.31
C MET A 71 2.37 21.43 1.98
N ARG A 72 3.56 21.27 2.58
CA ARG A 72 4.39 20.07 2.39
C ARG A 72 3.76 18.82 2.99
N PHE A 73 3.10 18.96 4.14
CA PHE A 73 2.34 17.87 4.75
C PHE A 73 1.21 17.40 3.82
N GLU A 74 0.40 18.32 3.31
CA GLU A 74 -0.71 17.98 2.42
C GLU A 74 -0.23 17.41 1.09
N GLN A 75 0.90 17.89 0.56
CA GLN A 75 1.55 17.28 -0.60
C GLN A 75 1.93 15.81 -0.32
N MET A 76 2.53 15.51 0.82
CA MET A 76 2.88 14.12 1.18
C MET A 76 1.62 13.26 1.32
N LEU A 77 0.55 13.79 1.91
CA LEU A 77 -0.71 13.08 2.05
C LEU A 77 -1.36 12.79 0.68
N TRP A 78 -1.37 13.76 -0.22
CA TRP A 78 -1.85 13.57 -1.59
C TRP A 78 -1.02 12.53 -2.34
N ALA A 79 0.31 12.59 -2.22
CA ALA A 79 1.20 11.62 -2.85
C ALA A 79 0.91 10.19 -2.35
N GLU A 80 0.69 10.04 -1.05
CA GLU A 80 0.35 8.75 -0.44
C GLU A 80 -1.01 8.23 -0.93
N MET A 81 -2.04 9.09 -0.95
CA MET A 81 -3.36 8.72 -1.48
C MET A 81 -3.28 8.31 -2.96
N LEU A 82 -2.51 9.04 -3.76
CA LEU A 82 -2.30 8.73 -5.18
C LEU A 82 -1.53 7.42 -5.38
N ARG A 83 -0.48 7.15 -4.60
CA ARG A 83 0.22 5.85 -4.59
C ARG A 83 -0.75 4.71 -4.24
N HIS A 84 -1.60 4.92 -3.24
CA HIS A 84 -2.58 3.93 -2.80
C HIS A 84 -3.67 3.60 -3.82
N THR A 85 -3.85 4.41 -4.88
CA THR A 85 -4.77 4.07 -5.98
C THR A 85 -4.28 2.91 -6.86
N GLY A 86 -3.05 2.42 -6.63
CA GLY A 86 -2.44 1.35 -7.43
C GLY A 86 -1.82 1.85 -8.73
N LEU A 87 -1.69 3.17 -8.90
CA LEU A 87 -1.12 3.81 -10.10
C LEU A 87 0.32 3.33 -10.32
N GLU A 88 1.14 3.28 -9.27
CA GLU A 88 2.53 2.83 -9.33
C GLU A 88 2.66 1.35 -9.73
N GLU A 89 1.84 0.46 -9.16
CA GLU A 89 1.81 -0.95 -9.53
C GLU A 89 1.33 -1.17 -10.97
N ALA A 90 0.32 -0.41 -11.41
CA ALA A 90 -0.22 -0.51 -12.76
C ALA A 90 0.81 -0.11 -13.83
N PHE A 91 1.62 0.92 -13.58
CA PHE A 91 2.65 1.35 -14.53
C PHE A 91 3.95 0.55 -14.43
N SER A 92 4.35 0.13 -13.23
CA SER A 92 5.55 -0.68 -13.02
C SER A 92 5.39 -2.10 -13.58
N SER A 93 4.20 -2.71 -13.44
CA SER A 93 3.92 -4.07 -13.94
C SER A 93 3.99 -4.20 -15.46
N VAL A 94 3.79 -3.11 -16.20
CA VAL A 94 3.84 -3.08 -17.67
C VAL A 94 5.15 -2.49 -18.22
N GLY A 95 5.77 -1.55 -17.50
CA GLY A 95 6.83 -0.70 -18.04
C GLY A 95 8.24 -0.85 -17.44
N GLY A 96 8.43 -1.71 -16.42
CA GLY A 96 9.73 -1.93 -15.80
C GLY A 96 10.23 -0.76 -14.92
N GLU A 97 11.53 -0.79 -14.57
CA GLU A 97 12.13 0.08 -13.54
C GLU A 97 12.09 1.58 -13.90
N GLY A 98 12.26 1.92 -15.18
CA GLY A 98 12.13 3.30 -15.66
C GLY A 98 10.71 3.86 -15.59
N ALA A 99 9.70 3.01 -15.81
CA ALA A 99 8.31 3.41 -15.66
C ALA A 99 7.95 3.66 -14.20
N ALA A 100 8.48 2.87 -13.26
CA ALA A 100 8.29 3.09 -11.83
C ALA A 100 8.84 4.45 -11.38
N ALA A 101 10.05 4.81 -11.81
CA ALA A 101 10.65 6.11 -11.49
C ALA A 101 9.85 7.29 -12.08
N PHE A 102 9.37 7.15 -13.32
CA PHE A 102 8.51 8.16 -13.93
C PHE A 102 7.17 8.30 -13.21
N THR A 103 6.54 7.19 -12.84
CA THR A 103 5.25 7.22 -12.13
C THR A 103 5.40 7.85 -10.76
N GLN A 104 6.49 7.56 -10.04
CA GLN A 104 6.79 8.25 -8.79
C GLN A 104 6.93 9.76 -8.99
N PHE A 105 7.71 10.19 -9.99
CA PHE A 105 7.84 11.60 -10.34
C PHE A 105 6.49 12.25 -10.67
N ALA A 106 5.67 11.59 -11.49
CA ALA A 106 4.36 12.08 -11.88
C ALA A 106 3.41 12.22 -10.68
N VAL A 107 3.39 11.24 -9.77
CA VAL A 107 2.59 11.30 -8.54
C VAL A 107 3.03 12.45 -7.66
N GLU A 108 4.33 12.64 -7.46
CA GLU A 108 4.86 13.76 -6.66
C GLU A 108 4.52 15.13 -7.27
N ALA A 109 4.54 15.24 -8.60
CA ALA A 109 4.15 16.44 -9.32
C ALA A 109 2.65 16.74 -9.21
N ILE A 110 1.79 15.72 -9.37
CA ILE A 110 0.34 15.85 -9.21
C ILE A 110 0.01 16.21 -7.76
N ALA A 111 0.63 15.55 -6.79
CA ALA A 111 0.42 15.82 -5.37
C ALA A 111 0.77 17.26 -4.99
N ARG A 112 1.83 17.83 -5.59
CA ARG A 112 2.18 19.24 -5.40
C ARG A 112 1.11 20.17 -5.93
N ASP A 113 0.65 19.92 -7.16
CA ASP A 113 -0.40 20.73 -7.79
C ASP A 113 -1.71 20.68 -7.00
N LEU A 114 -2.07 19.50 -6.48
CA LEU A 114 -3.25 19.32 -5.62
C LEU A 114 -3.10 20.01 -4.27
N ALA A 115 -1.93 19.95 -3.63
CA ALA A 115 -1.70 20.67 -2.38
C ALA A 115 -1.80 22.19 -2.54
N GLU A 116 -1.38 22.72 -3.70
CA GLU A 116 -1.45 24.16 -3.99
C GLU A 116 -2.87 24.62 -4.37
N LYS A 117 -3.59 23.86 -5.20
CA LYS A 117 -4.90 24.27 -5.75
C LYS A 117 -6.10 23.74 -5.00
N HIS A 118 -5.96 22.58 -4.36
CA HIS A 118 -7.02 21.86 -3.66
C HIS A 118 -6.55 21.39 -2.27
N PRO A 119 -6.18 22.33 -1.38
CA PRO A 119 -5.77 21.98 -0.03
C PRO A 119 -6.91 21.32 0.73
N LEU A 120 -6.56 20.30 1.53
CA LEU A 120 -7.50 19.58 2.38
C LEU A 120 -7.85 20.37 3.65
N GLY A 121 -7.06 21.39 3.98
CA GLY A 121 -7.31 22.29 5.10
C GLY A 121 -7.01 21.64 6.45
N LEU A 122 -6.08 20.68 6.50
CA LEU A 122 -5.83 19.86 7.69
C LEU A 122 -5.01 20.60 8.76
N ASN A 123 -4.46 21.78 8.45
CA ASN A 123 -3.73 22.67 9.36
C ASN A 123 -2.93 21.92 10.44
N ALA A 124 -2.07 21.01 9.99
CA ALA A 124 -1.39 20.03 10.85
C ALA A 124 -0.52 20.72 11.92
N VAL A 125 0.10 21.86 11.59
CA VAL A 125 0.91 22.62 12.53
C VAL A 125 0.07 23.22 13.66
N ASP A 126 -1.07 23.83 13.34
CA ASP A 126 -1.94 24.44 14.35
C ASP A 126 -2.51 23.37 15.30
N ARG A 127 -2.90 22.21 14.74
CA ARG A 127 -3.32 21.05 15.53
C ARG A 127 -2.22 20.49 16.42
N ALA A 128 -0.98 20.48 15.94
CA ALA A 128 0.16 20.01 16.73
C ALA A 128 0.48 20.98 17.88
N VAL A 129 0.39 22.29 17.65
CA VAL A 129 0.55 23.32 18.70
C VAL A 129 -0.54 23.19 19.75
N GLU A 130 -1.81 23.08 19.34
CA GLU A 130 -2.96 22.87 20.24
C GLU A 130 -2.78 21.62 21.11
N ALA A 131 -2.39 20.49 20.51
CA ALA A 131 -2.15 19.24 21.23
C ALA A 131 -0.98 19.36 22.23
N TYR A 132 0.08 20.09 21.86
CA TYR A 132 1.21 20.34 22.76
C TYR A 132 0.78 21.18 23.97
N GLU A 133 0.04 22.26 23.76
CA GLU A 133 -0.47 23.11 24.84
C GLU A 133 -1.41 22.35 25.78
N MET A 134 -2.31 21.53 25.22
CA MET A 134 -3.21 20.68 26.00
C MET A 134 -2.45 19.62 26.80
N SER A 135 -1.34 19.07 26.29
CA SER A 135 -0.49 18.14 27.05
C SER A 135 0.26 18.82 28.20
N ARG A 136 0.61 20.09 28.04
CA ARG A 136 1.33 20.87 29.05
C ARG A 136 0.43 21.21 30.24
N THR A 137 -0.82 21.57 29.98
CA THR A 137 -1.79 21.92 31.03
C THR A 137 -2.25 20.72 31.85
N VAL A 138 -2.30 19.52 31.25
CA VAL A 138 -2.62 18.26 31.94
C VAL A 138 -1.49 17.79 32.88
N GLY A 139 -0.25 18.23 32.66
CA GLY A 139 0.90 17.86 33.51
C GLY A 139 1.08 18.71 34.77
N ASP A 140 0.37 19.84 34.89
CA ASP A 140 0.50 20.80 36.00
C ASP A 140 -0.61 20.67 37.08
N THR A 141 -1.44 19.61 37.03
CA THR A 141 -2.45 19.25 38.05
C THR A 141 -2.09 17.96 38.77
#